data_AF-A0A536PP87-F1
#
_entry.id   AF-A0A536PP87-F1
#
_cell.length_a   1.000
_cell.length_b   1.000
_cell.length_c   1.000
_cell.angle_alpha   90.00
_cell.angle_beta   90.00
_cell.angle_gamma   90.00
#
_symmetry.space_group_name_H-M   'P 1'
#
loop_
_entity.id
_entity.type
_entity.pdbx_description
1 polymer ?
#
loop_
_entity_poly.entity_id
_entity_poly.type
_entity_poly.pdbx_seq_one_letter_code
_entity_poly.pdbx_strand_id
1 'polypeptide(L)'
;MNGGCALAPVSRLASAVRTLAVASAIALGAAVGQQVGAGADTTLGVPLIGQQDIRWNFYPMGSSGDTVGSSGCAISSVAMMLNYYGRTTDPGLVNLWLTHNGGYAFGDKILWSTIDSYSNGQVIFTGWLGADINLIVSEIDAGRPVIAEVRLMGNQHFVILTGYDVNGFIINDPWFDDTVYFVARYGDPSTAIVSIRTYTPQIPLGRGGGRVSWIVNSGAAPHRSE
;
A
#
# COMPACT_ATOMS: atom_id res chain seq x y z
N MET A 1 82.46 56.08 42.59
CA MET A 1 81.43 57.14 42.61
C MET A 1 80.74 57.13 41.26
N ASN A 2 79.41 57.10 41.29
CA ASN A 2 78.42 57.09 40.19
C ASN A 2 78.76 58.09 39.07
N GLY A 3 78.28 57.98 37.84
CA GLY A 3 77.27 57.13 37.21
C GLY A 3 76.99 57.73 35.82
N GLY A 4 76.69 56.90 34.83
CA GLY A 4 76.48 57.31 33.44
C GLY A 4 75.44 56.43 32.75
N CYS A 5 74.64 57.07 31.90
CA CYS A 5 73.27 56.74 31.52
C CYS A 5 73.09 55.56 30.53
N ALA A 6 72.07 54.74 30.83
CA ALA A 6 71.07 54.07 29.97
C ALA A 6 71.45 53.46 28.60
N LEU A 7 71.73 52.15 28.66
CA LEU A 7 71.13 50.99 27.97
C LEU A 7 70.32 51.12 26.65
N ALA A 8 70.85 50.47 25.61
CA ALA A 8 70.17 49.69 24.56
C ALA A 8 69.84 48.25 25.09
N PRO A 9 69.45 47.18 24.34
CA PRO A 9 69.32 47.00 22.88
C PRO A 9 68.16 46.08 22.41
N VAL A 10 68.23 45.69 21.13
CA VAL A 10 67.34 44.82 20.33
C VAL A 10 67.74 43.33 20.46
N SER A 11 66.76 42.40 20.36
CA SER A 11 66.74 41.17 19.52
C SER A 11 66.28 39.82 20.16
N ARG A 12 65.28 39.21 19.46
CA ARG A 12 64.99 37.81 19.08
C ARG A 12 64.69 36.65 20.08
N LEU A 13 63.52 36.05 19.82
CA LEU A 13 63.11 34.62 19.76
C LEU A 13 63.12 33.73 21.02
N ALA A 14 61.95 33.19 21.39
CA ALA A 14 61.69 31.73 21.51
C ALA A 14 60.23 31.44 21.94
N SER A 15 59.74 30.29 21.48
CA SER A 15 58.36 29.78 21.56
C SER A 15 57.95 29.30 22.96
N ALA A 16 56.69 29.47 23.33
CA ALA A 16 55.98 28.58 24.25
C ALA A 16 54.46 28.65 23.99
N VAL A 17 53.95 27.62 23.32
CA VAL A 17 52.52 27.33 23.18
C VAL A 17 51.94 26.99 24.56
N ARG A 18 50.88 27.69 24.97
CA ARG A 18 49.93 27.20 25.98
C ARG A 18 48.51 27.48 25.49
N THR A 19 47.83 26.39 25.16
CA THR A 19 46.44 26.31 24.73
C THR A 19 45.51 26.82 25.84
N LEU A 20 44.60 27.72 25.49
CA LEU A 20 43.36 27.95 26.23
C LEU A 20 42.25 28.10 25.20
N ALA A 21 41.44 27.03 25.10
CA ALA A 21 40.22 27.03 24.33
C ALA A 21 39.21 27.97 25.02
N VAL A 22 38.75 28.98 24.30
CA VAL A 22 37.54 29.72 24.66
C VAL A 22 36.53 29.44 23.56
N ALA A 23 35.51 28.66 23.91
CA ALA A 23 34.46 28.21 23.02
C ALA A 23 33.70 29.42 22.43
N SER A 24 33.66 29.48 21.10
CA SER A 24 32.78 30.40 20.38
C SER A 24 31.37 29.81 20.37
N ALA A 25 30.43 30.46 21.03
CA ALA A 25 29.01 30.12 20.92
C ALA A 25 28.51 30.56 19.54
N ILE A 26 28.52 29.64 18.57
CA ILE A 26 27.76 29.81 17.33
C ILE A 26 26.31 29.49 17.68
N ALA A 27 25.46 30.51 17.74
CA ALA A 27 24.02 30.31 17.75
C ALA A 27 23.59 29.80 16.37
N LEU A 28 23.67 28.49 16.16
CA LEU A 28 22.95 27.82 15.08
C LEU A 28 21.47 27.84 15.48
N GLY A 29 20.72 28.78 14.90
CA GLY A 29 19.26 28.69 14.90
C GLY A 29 18.87 27.37 14.23
N ALA A 30 18.53 26.37 15.05
CA ALA A 30 17.87 25.17 14.57
C ALA A 30 16.50 25.60 14.06
N ALA A 31 16.39 25.82 12.74
CA ALA A 31 15.11 25.74 12.08
C ALA A 31 14.61 24.31 12.28
N VAL A 32 13.77 24.11 13.30
CA VAL A 32 12.94 22.91 13.43
C VAL A 32 11.91 23.00 12.30
N GLY A 33 12.35 22.65 11.10
CA GLY A 33 11.44 22.25 10.04
C GLY A 33 10.83 20.93 10.48
N GLN A 34 9.67 20.99 11.14
CA GLN A 34 8.79 19.83 11.17
C GLN A 34 8.44 19.54 9.72
N GLN A 35 9.12 18.57 9.11
CA GLN A 35 8.59 17.87 7.96
C GLN A 35 7.40 17.06 8.49
N VAL A 36 6.25 17.72 8.59
CA VAL A 36 4.97 17.03 8.53
C VAL A 36 4.91 16.41 7.15
N GLY A 37 5.31 15.14 7.05
CA GLY A 37 5.00 14.35 5.87
C GLY A 37 3.48 14.33 5.77
N ALA A 38 2.93 15.08 4.83
CA ALA A 38 1.57 14.85 4.39
C ALA A 38 1.53 13.38 3.96
N GLY A 39 0.74 12.55 4.65
CA GLY A 39 0.41 11.22 4.13
C GLY A 39 -0.15 11.44 2.73
N ALA A 40 0.45 10.81 1.72
CA ALA A 40 -0.01 10.98 0.37
C ALA A 40 -1.39 10.31 0.26
N ASP A 41 -2.44 11.12 0.10
CA ASP A 41 -3.76 10.61 -0.22
C ASP A 41 -3.67 9.79 -1.50
N THR A 42 -4.00 8.51 -1.42
CA THR A 42 -3.88 7.57 -2.52
C THR A 42 -5.22 6.89 -2.73
N THR A 43 -5.83 7.08 -3.91
CA THR A 43 -7.06 6.38 -4.29
C THR A 43 -6.88 5.72 -5.66
N LEU A 44 -7.23 4.45 -5.72
CA LEU A 44 -7.21 3.62 -6.91
C LEU A 44 -8.62 3.61 -7.52
N GLY A 45 -8.71 3.78 -8.84
CA GLY A 45 -9.97 3.79 -9.60
C GLY A 45 -10.60 2.40 -9.74
N VAL A 46 -10.76 1.67 -8.64
CA VAL A 46 -11.36 0.33 -8.61
C VAL A 46 -12.88 0.46 -8.77
N PRO A 47 -13.50 -0.17 -9.78
CA PRO A 47 -14.94 -0.08 -9.95
C PRO A 47 -15.67 -0.78 -8.79
N LEU A 48 -16.82 -0.23 -8.41
CA LEU A 48 -17.70 -0.82 -7.41
C LEU A 48 -18.62 -1.86 -8.06
N ILE A 49 -18.72 -3.04 -7.45
CA ILE A 49 -19.58 -4.14 -7.89
C ILE A 49 -20.20 -4.81 -6.67
N GLY A 50 -21.51 -4.65 -6.49
CA GLY A 50 -22.28 -5.32 -5.45
C GLY A 50 -22.59 -6.79 -5.73
N GLN A 51 -22.51 -7.63 -4.71
CA GLN A 51 -22.83 -9.07 -4.83
C GLN A 51 -24.34 -9.32 -5.01
N GLN A 52 -25.18 -8.36 -4.60
CA GLN A 52 -26.64 -8.46 -4.59
C GLN A 52 -27.32 -8.00 -5.89
N ASP A 53 -26.54 -7.61 -6.91
CA ASP A 53 -27.08 -7.20 -8.21
C ASP A 53 -27.92 -8.32 -8.87
N ILE A 54 -29.06 -7.94 -9.42
CA ILE A 54 -30.04 -8.85 -10.03
C ILE A 54 -29.49 -9.71 -11.16
N ARG A 55 -28.40 -9.28 -11.81
CA ARG A 55 -27.75 -10.02 -12.90
C ARG A 55 -27.10 -11.32 -12.46
N TRP A 56 -26.72 -11.46 -11.18
CA TRP A 56 -26.03 -12.65 -10.68
C TRP A 56 -26.43 -13.09 -9.27
N ASN A 57 -27.18 -12.29 -8.51
CA ASN A 57 -27.45 -12.57 -7.10
C ASN A 57 -28.08 -13.95 -6.83
N PHE A 58 -28.83 -14.52 -7.77
CA PHE A 58 -29.46 -15.83 -7.66
C PHE A 58 -28.62 -16.99 -8.22
N TYR A 59 -27.41 -16.72 -8.72
CA TYR A 59 -26.55 -17.78 -9.23
C TYR A 59 -26.02 -18.63 -8.07
N PRO A 60 -26.21 -19.96 -8.10
CA PRO A 60 -25.69 -20.83 -7.05
C PRO A 60 -24.16 -20.81 -7.05
N MET A 61 -23.58 -20.80 -5.86
CA MET A 61 -22.13 -20.88 -5.68
C MET A 61 -21.70 -22.34 -5.52
N GLY A 62 -20.55 -22.67 -6.12
CA GLY A 62 -19.86 -23.96 -6.01
C GLY A 62 -20.79 -25.16 -5.82
N SER A 63 -20.79 -25.70 -4.61
CA SER A 63 -21.62 -26.85 -4.22
C SER A 63 -22.43 -26.62 -2.95
N SER A 64 -22.27 -25.47 -2.29
CA SER A 64 -23.12 -25.10 -1.17
C SER A 64 -24.50 -24.65 -1.69
N GLY A 65 -25.50 -24.65 -0.83
CA GLY A 65 -26.82 -24.11 -1.17
C GLY A 65 -26.85 -22.58 -1.32
N ASP A 66 -25.69 -21.92 -1.24
CA ASP A 66 -25.57 -20.47 -1.26
C ASP A 66 -25.63 -19.91 -2.69
N THR A 67 -25.85 -18.60 -2.75
CA THR A 67 -25.87 -17.84 -4.00
C THR A 67 -24.82 -16.73 -3.96
N VAL A 68 -24.50 -16.16 -5.12
CA VAL A 68 -23.63 -14.97 -5.20
C VAL A 68 -24.19 -13.84 -4.34
N GLY A 69 -25.52 -13.65 -4.31
CA GLY A 69 -26.16 -12.62 -3.49
C GLY A 69 -25.97 -12.84 -1.99
N SER A 70 -26.05 -14.08 -1.52
CA SER A 70 -25.93 -14.40 -0.09
C SER A 70 -24.47 -14.48 0.39
N SER A 71 -23.55 -14.95 -0.45
CA SER A 71 -22.21 -15.37 -0.01
C SER A 71 -21.07 -14.94 -0.97
N GLY A 72 -21.35 -14.10 -1.97
CA GLY A 72 -20.43 -13.74 -3.05
C GLY A 72 -19.46 -12.58 -2.77
N CYS A 73 -19.25 -12.17 -1.52
CA CYS A 73 -18.40 -11.02 -1.18
C CYS A 73 -16.96 -11.16 -1.71
N ALA A 74 -16.39 -12.36 -1.60
CA ALA A 74 -15.04 -12.65 -2.03
C ALA A 74 -14.89 -12.58 -3.57
N ILE A 75 -15.79 -13.23 -4.31
CA ILE A 75 -15.75 -13.23 -5.79
C ILE A 75 -16.07 -11.85 -6.37
N SER A 76 -16.88 -11.06 -5.67
CA SER A 76 -17.17 -9.68 -6.06
C SER A 76 -15.95 -8.78 -5.87
N SER A 77 -15.22 -8.94 -4.76
CA SER A 77 -13.94 -8.25 -4.54
C SER A 77 -12.89 -8.63 -5.59
N VAL A 78 -12.82 -9.91 -5.96
CA VAL A 78 -11.96 -10.38 -7.05
C VAL A 78 -12.37 -9.77 -8.40
N ALA A 79 -13.67 -9.72 -8.71
CA ALA A 79 -14.15 -9.10 -9.95
C ALA A 79 -13.78 -7.61 -10.01
N MET A 80 -13.95 -6.86 -8.92
CA MET A 80 -13.54 -5.46 -8.82
C MET A 80 -12.04 -5.28 -9.11
N MET A 81 -11.19 -6.08 -8.44
CA MET A 81 -9.74 -6.06 -8.66
C MET A 81 -9.36 -6.37 -10.12
N LEU A 82 -9.97 -7.39 -10.72
CA LEU A 82 -9.67 -7.79 -12.09
C LEU A 82 -10.09 -6.71 -13.10
N ASN A 83 -11.25 -6.08 -12.90
CA ASN A 83 -11.68 -4.95 -13.73
C ASN A 83 -10.74 -3.75 -13.59
N TYR A 84 -10.25 -3.45 -12.38
CA TYR A 84 -9.24 -2.41 -12.16
C TYR A 84 -7.96 -2.67 -12.99
N TYR A 85 -7.53 -3.93 -13.10
CA TYR A 85 -6.40 -4.31 -13.94
C TYR A 85 -6.73 -4.46 -15.44
N GLY A 86 -7.95 -4.09 -15.86
CA GLY A 86 -8.37 -4.08 -17.27
C GLY A 86 -8.97 -5.39 -17.77
N ARG A 87 -9.31 -6.34 -16.89
CA ARG A 87 -10.05 -7.55 -17.26
C ARG A 87 -11.54 -7.35 -17.03
N THR A 88 -12.30 -7.23 -18.11
CA THR A 88 -13.77 -7.17 -18.05
C THR A 88 -14.32 -8.49 -17.50
N THR A 89 -14.91 -8.43 -16.30
CA THR A 89 -15.56 -9.58 -15.65
C THR A 89 -16.62 -9.10 -14.66
N ASP A 90 -17.38 -10.04 -14.09
CA ASP A 90 -18.37 -9.81 -13.04
C ASP A 90 -18.38 -11.01 -12.06
N PRO A 91 -19.06 -10.89 -10.90
CA PRO A 91 -19.09 -11.95 -9.90
C PRO A 91 -19.70 -13.25 -10.45
N GLY A 92 -20.67 -13.19 -11.36
CA GLY A 92 -21.27 -14.35 -11.99
C GLY A 92 -20.30 -15.11 -12.89
N LEU A 93 -19.49 -14.40 -13.68
CA LEU A 93 -18.45 -14.98 -14.53
C LEU A 93 -17.31 -15.58 -13.72
N VAL A 94 -16.88 -14.91 -12.65
CA VAL A 94 -15.88 -15.46 -11.71
C VAL A 94 -16.44 -16.73 -11.06
N ASN A 95 -17.68 -16.68 -10.54
CA ASN A 95 -18.33 -17.83 -9.91
C ASN A 95 -18.41 -19.03 -10.84
N LEU A 96 -18.93 -18.83 -12.06
CA LEU A 96 -19.06 -19.89 -13.06
C LEU A 96 -17.72 -20.56 -13.34
N TRP A 97 -16.66 -19.77 -13.54
CA TRP A 97 -15.34 -20.33 -13.81
C TRP A 97 -14.81 -21.13 -12.62
N LEU A 98 -14.90 -20.60 -11.39
CA LEU A 98 -14.44 -21.30 -10.19
C LEU A 98 -15.19 -22.62 -9.99
N THR A 99 -16.50 -22.65 -10.19
CA THR A 99 -17.32 -23.86 -10.10
C THR A 99 -16.86 -24.94 -11.09
N HIS A 100 -16.53 -24.57 -12.32
CA HIS A 100 -16.13 -25.53 -13.36
C HIS A 100 -14.64 -25.93 -13.33
N ASN A 101 -13.78 -25.16 -12.67
CA ASN A 101 -12.32 -25.36 -12.68
C ASN A 101 -11.74 -25.75 -11.31
N GLY A 102 -12.58 -26.19 -10.37
CA GLY A 102 -12.14 -26.58 -9.03
C GLY A 102 -11.58 -25.39 -8.24
N GLY A 103 -12.12 -24.19 -8.47
CA GLY A 103 -11.70 -22.94 -7.83
C GLY A 103 -12.23 -22.73 -6.42
N TYR A 104 -13.05 -23.65 -5.92
CA TYR A 104 -13.63 -23.62 -4.58
C TYR A 104 -13.12 -24.78 -3.71
N ALA A 105 -12.88 -24.48 -2.44
CA ALA A 105 -12.73 -25.44 -1.36
C ALA A 105 -14.08 -25.69 -0.65
N PHE A 106 -14.07 -26.45 0.44
CA PHE A 106 -15.25 -26.73 1.24
C PHE A 106 -15.97 -25.45 1.71
N GLY A 107 -17.30 -25.43 1.57
CA GLY A 107 -18.14 -24.27 1.89
C GLY A 107 -17.92 -23.09 0.94
N ASP A 108 -17.61 -23.39 -0.33
CA ASP A 108 -17.42 -22.45 -1.44
C ASP A 108 -16.42 -21.32 -1.15
N LYS A 109 -15.39 -21.64 -0.37
CA LYS A 109 -14.26 -20.75 -0.14
C LYS A 109 -13.37 -20.72 -1.38
N ILE A 110 -13.09 -19.53 -1.90
CA ILE A 110 -12.21 -19.37 -3.05
C ILE A 110 -10.82 -19.93 -2.72
N LEU A 111 -10.28 -20.76 -3.62
CA LEU A 111 -8.86 -21.07 -3.67
C LEU A 111 -8.14 -19.90 -4.35
N TRP A 112 -7.64 -18.95 -3.57
CA TRP A 112 -7.15 -17.64 -4.06
C TRP A 112 -6.13 -17.70 -5.19
N SER A 113 -5.24 -18.69 -5.22
CA SER A 113 -4.26 -18.89 -6.30
C SER A 113 -4.87 -19.32 -7.63
N THR A 114 -6.12 -19.80 -7.65
CA THR A 114 -6.80 -20.16 -8.91
C THR A 114 -7.17 -18.94 -9.74
N ILE A 115 -7.19 -17.74 -9.14
CA ILE A 115 -7.37 -16.48 -9.85
C ILE A 115 -6.23 -16.22 -10.85
N ASP A 116 -5.04 -16.76 -10.60
CA ASP A 116 -3.91 -16.71 -11.53
C ASP A 116 -4.30 -17.37 -12.86
N SER A 117 -4.93 -18.54 -12.79
CA SER A 117 -5.41 -19.27 -13.96
C SER A 117 -6.63 -18.59 -14.58
N TYR A 118 -7.58 -18.11 -13.78
CA TYR A 118 -8.75 -17.38 -14.27
C TYR A 118 -8.36 -16.11 -15.06
N SER A 119 -7.34 -15.41 -14.59
CA SER A 119 -6.82 -14.18 -15.21
C SER A 119 -5.83 -14.45 -16.35
N ASN A 120 -5.53 -15.72 -16.65
CA ASN A 120 -4.50 -16.12 -17.61
C ASN A 120 -3.12 -15.48 -17.29
N GLY A 121 -2.76 -15.48 -16.01
CA GLY A 121 -1.50 -14.93 -15.50
C GLY A 121 -1.42 -13.41 -15.49
N GLN A 122 -2.50 -12.69 -15.79
CA GLN A 122 -2.51 -11.21 -15.73
C GLN A 122 -2.28 -10.70 -14.30
N VAL A 123 -2.78 -11.43 -13.30
CA VAL A 123 -2.49 -11.18 -11.89
C VAL A 123 -2.03 -12.48 -11.25
N ILE A 124 -1.09 -12.38 -10.31
CA ILE A 124 -0.56 -13.53 -9.57
C ILE A 124 -0.83 -13.31 -8.10
N PHE A 125 -1.40 -14.33 -7.46
CA PHE A 125 -1.61 -14.36 -6.02
C PHE A 125 -0.27 -14.35 -5.28
N THR A 126 -0.06 -13.36 -4.44
CA THR A 126 1.23 -13.15 -3.76
C THR A 126 1.19 -13.43 -2.27
N GLY A 127 0.02 -13.45 -1.64
CA GLY A 127 -0.02 -13.73 -0.21
C GLY A 127 -1.41 -13.81 0.40
N TRP A 128 -1.49 -14.63 1.44
CA TRP A 128 -2.54 -14.62 2.47
C TRP A 128 -1.84 -14.36 3.79
N LEU A 129 -2.12 -13.21 4.41
CA LEU A 129 -1.52 -12.82 5.68
C LEU A 129 -2.60 -12.38 6.67
N GLY A 130 -2.26 -12.27 7.95
CA GLY A 130 -3.10 -11.60 8.94
C GLY A 130 -3.23 -10.09 8.65
N ALA A 131 -3.79 -9.33 9.58
CA ALA A 131 -3.77 -7.87 9.48
C ALA A 131 -2.32 -7.36 9.46
N ASP A 132 -1.94 -6.73 8.34
CA ASP A 132 -0.66 -6.05 8.19
C ASP A 132 -0.90 -4.69 7.52
N ILE A 133 -0.97 -3.65 8.36
CA ILE A 133 -1.29 -2.29 7.94
C ILE A 133 -0.20 -1.72 7.03
N ASN A 134 1.07 -2.03 7.31
CA ASN A 134 2.19 -1.53 6.52
C ASN A 134 2.19 -2.19 5.13
N LEU A 135 1.90 -3.48 5.06
CA LEU A 135 1.77 -4.17 3.78
C LEU A 135 0.60 -3.59 2.98
N ILE A 136 -0.57 -3.37 3.59
CA ILE A 136 -1.72 -2.74 2.90
C ILE A 136 -1.33 -1.39 2.29
N VAL A 137 -0.69 -0.51 3.08
CA VAL A 137 -0.23 0.79 2.59
C VAL A 137 0.74 0.62 1.43
N SER A 138 1.74 -0.26 1.55
CA SER A 138 2.74 -0.48 0.50
C SER A 138 2.16 -1.08 -0.79
N GLU A 139 1.12 -1.90 -0.70
CA GLU A 139 0.37 -2.42 -1.85
C GLU A 139 -0.38 -1.28 -2.55
N ILE A 140 -1.10 -0.46 -1.79
CA ILE A 140 -1.87 0.68 -2.32
C ILE A 140 -0.93 1.72 -2.96
N ASP A 141 0.19 2.06 -2.30
CA ASP A 141 1.21 2.96 -2.83
C ASP A 141 1.80 2.45 -4.15
N ALA A 142 1.87 1.13 -4.31
CA ALA A 142 2.32 0.48 -5.53
C ALA A 142 1.19 0.26 -6.56
N GLY A 143 0.02 0.87 -6.34
CA GLY A 143 -1.12 0.82 -7.25
C GLY A 143 -1.88 -0.51 -7.22
N ARG A 144 -1.76 -1.29 -6.15
CA ARG A 144 -2.37 -2.63 -6.01
C ARG A 144 -3.44 -2.63 -4.92
N PRO A 145 -4.73 -2.80 -5.27
CA PRO A 145 -5.78 -2.89 -4.26
C PRO A 145 -5.67 -4.22 -3.49
N VAL A 146 -6.12 -4.21 -2.24
CA VAL A 146 -5.98 -5.35 -1.31
C VAL A 146 -7.35 -5.87 -0.92
N ILE A 147 -7.56 -7.18 -1.01
CA ILE A 147 -8.82 -7.80 -0.56
C ILE A 147 -8.67 -8.17 0.92
N ALA A 148 -9.50 -7.61 1.79
CA ALA A 148 -9.48 -7.91 3.23
C ALA A 148 -10.70 -8.73 3.65
N GLU A 149 -10.46 -9.69 4.53
CA GLU A 149 -11.49 -10.33 5.33
C GLU A 149 -11.76 -9.52 6.59
N VAL A 150 -13.04 -9.31 6.86
CA VAL A 150 -13.57 -8.65 8.05
C VAL A 150 -14.72 -9.48 8.63
N ARG A 151 -15.34 -8.98 9.70
CA ARG A 151 -16.58 -9.54 10.24
C ARG A 151 -17.76 -8.61 9.94
N LEU A 152 -18.79 -9.14 9.31
CA LEU A 152 -20.07 -8.45 9.11
C LEU A 152 -21.16 -9.24 9.84
N MET A 153 -21.79 -8.60 10.84
CA MET A 153 -22.80 -9.25 11.69
C MET A 153 -22.33 -10.59 12.27
N GLY A 154 -21.04 -10.69 12.62
CA GLY A 154 -20.41 -11.91 13.15
C GLY A 154 -19.95 -12.93 12.10
N ASN A 155 -20.35 -12.78 10.84
CA ASN A 155 -19.97 -13.69 9.76
C ASN A 155 -18.71 -13.24 9.04
N GLN A 156 -18.03 -14.18 8.36
CA GLN A 156 -16.95 -13.87 7.43
C GLN A 156 -17.47 -13.01 6.29
N HIS A 157 -16.77 -11.90 6.00
CA HIS A 157 -17.09 -10.99 4.91
C HIS A 157 -15.82 -10.48 4.26
N PHE A 158 -15.91 -10.08 2.99
CA PHE A 158 -14.79 -9.59 2.21
C PHE A 158 -15.09 -8.24 1.58
N VAL A 159 -14.13 -7.33 1.70
CA VAL A 159 -14.13 -6.01 1.08
C VAL A 159 -12.81 -5.80 0.34
N ILE A 160 -12.77 -4.83 -0.58
CA ILE A 160 -11.53 -4.45 -1.24
C ILE A 160 -11.11 -3.04 -0.80
N LEU A 161 -9.87 -2.91 -0.33
CA LEU A 161 -9.25 -1.64 -0.01
C LEU A 161 -8.75 -1.02 -1.31
N THR A 162 -9.21 0.20 -1.57
CA THR A 162 -9.01 0.92 -2.83
C THR A 162 -8.18 2.18 -2.63
N GLY A 163 -7.83 2.54 -1.40
CA GLY A 163 -7.07 3.74 -1.11
C GLY A 163 -6.90 4.00 0.37
N TYR A 164 -6.24 5.10 0.69
CA TYR A 164 -6.23 5.71 2.01
C TYR A 164 -5.96 7.21 1.91
N ASP A 165 -6.41 7.94 2.92
CA ASP A 165 -6.06 9.34 3.14
C ASP A 165 -5.93 9.60 4.65
N VAL A 166 -5.89 10.87 5.05
CA VAL A 166 -5.86 11.29 6.46
C VAL A 166 -6.99 10.71 7.33
N ASN A 167 -8.14 10.34 6.74
CA ASN A 167 -9.29 9.75 7.42
C ASN A 167 -9.21 8.20 7.50
N GLY A 168 -8.21 7.58 6.86
CA GLY A 168 -7.96 6.14 6.90
C GLY A 168 -8.21 5.44 5.57
N PHE A 169 -8.32 4.10 5.61
CA PHE A 169 -8.53 3.30 4.40
C PHE A 169 -9.90 3.54 3.78
N ILE A 170 -9.93 3.57 2.44
CA ILE A 170 -11.14 3.62 1.62
C ILE A 170 -11.39 2.20 1.10
N ILE A 171 -12.64 1.76 1.15
CA ILE A 171 -13.07 0.44 0.68
C ILE A 171 -14.22 0.53 -0.32
N ASN A 172 -14.27 -0.43 -1.23
CA ASN A 172 -15.52 -0.83 -1.87
C ASN A 172 -16.05 -2.07 -1.13
N ASP A 173 -17.33 -2.03 -0.75
CA ASP A 173 -17.98 -3.10 -0.01
C ASP A 173 -19.07 -3.76 -0.85
N PRO A 174 -18.90 -5.03 -1.27
CA PRO A 174 -19.86 -5.68 -2.16
C PRO A 174 -21.20 -5.99 -1.49
N TRP A 175 -21.28 -5.98 -0.15
CA TRP A 175 -22.55 -6.23 0.55
C TRP A 175 -23.47 -5.00 0.52
N PHE A 176 -22.89 -3.82 0.75
CA PHE A 176 -23.63 -2.55 0.77
C PHE A 176 -23.68 -1.86 -0.58
N ASP A 177 -22.89 -2.34 -1.55
CA ASP A 177 -22.76 -1.74 -2.88
C ASP A 177 -22.42 -0.25 -2.78
N ASP A 178 -21.39 0.07 -1.98
CA ASP A 178 -20.91 1.45 -1.79
C ASP A 178 -19.40 1.53 -1.55
N THR A 179 -18.90 2.77 -1.61
CA THR A 179 -17.53 3.13 -1.26
C THR A 179 -17.56 3.99 0.00
N VAL A 180 -16.84 3.57 1.04
CA VAL A 180 -16.78 4.27 2.33
C VAL A 180 -15.37 4.21 2.94
N TYR A 181 -15.13 5.01 3.97
CA TYR A 181 -14.00 4.78 4.85
C TYR A 181 -14.20 3.51 5.67
N PHE A 182 -13.19 2.64 5.69
CA PHE A 182 -13.16 1.40 6.45
C PHE A 182 -13.53 1.66 7.92
N VAL A 183 -12.94 2.69 8.52
CA VAL A 183 -13.15 3.02 9.95
C VAL A 183 -14.60 3.37 10.27
N ALA A 184 -15.33 3.95 9.32
CA ALA A 184 -16.73 4.30 9.51
C ALA A 184 -17.65 3.08 9.60
N ARG A 185 -17.22 1.94 9.02
CA ARG A 185 -18.02 0.70 8.98
C ARG A 185 -17.53 -0.37 9.94
N TYR A 186 -16.22 -0.54 10.03
CA TYR A 186 -15.60 -1.67 10.73
C TYR A 186 -14.75 -1.25 11.93
N GLY A 187 -14.55 0.06 12.16
CA GLY A 187 -13.70 0.56 13.24
C GLY A 187 -12.21 0.42 12.93
N ASP A 188 -11.39 0.20 13.95
CA ASP A 188 -9.93 0.17 13.82
C ASP A 188 -9.46 -0.97 12.88
N PRO A 189 -8.83 -0.65 11.73
CA PRO A 189 -8.35 -1.66 10.77
C PRO A 189 -7.40 -2.70 11.38
N SER A 190 -6.60 -2.32 12.38
CA SER A 190 -5.63 -3.23 13.01
C SER A 190 -6.28 -4.37 13.80
N THR A 191 -7.55 -4.20 14.17
CA THR A 191 -8.33 -5.20 14.93
C THR A 191 -9.47 -5.79 14.13
N ALA A 192 -10.05 -5.03 13.21
CA ALA A 192 -11.21 -5.44 12.42
C ALA A 192 -10.83 -6.25 11.16
N ILE A 193 -9.64 -6.03 10.59
CA ILE A 193 -9.12 -6.87 9.52
C ILE A 193 -8.68 -8.20 10.15
N VAL A 194 -9.23 -9.30 9.64
CA VAL A 194 -8.86 -10.66 10.06
C VAL A 194 -7.67 -11.15 9.25
N SER A 195 -7.69 -10.94 7.93
CA SER A 195 -6.63 -11.33 7.01
C SER A 195 -6.75 -10.60 5.68
N ILE A 196 -5.66 -10.56 4.91
CA ILE A 196 -5.58 -9.90 3.61
C ILE A 196 -5.12 -10.86 2.51
N ARG A 197 -5.54 -10.56 1.28
CA ARG A 197 -5.09 -11.22 0.06
C ARG A 197 -4.49 -10.17 -0.87
N THR A 198 -3.27 -10.44 -1.30
CA THR A 198 -2.52 -9.57 -2.21
C THR A 198 -2.32 -10.25 -3.56
N TYR A 199 -2.30 -9.44 -4.61
CA TYR A 199 -2.08 -9.87 -5.98
C TYR A 199 -1.16 -8.89 -6.68
N THR A 200 -0.17 -9.42 -7.41
CA THR A 200 0.72 -8.60 -8.25
C THR A 200 0.32 -8.71 -9.71
N PRO A 201 0.00 -7.59 -10.39
CA PRO A 201 -0.25 -7.61 -11.83
C PRO A 201 1.04 -7.93 -12.57
N GLN A 202 0.95 -8.80 -13.56
CA GLN A 202 2.06 -9.08 -14.46
C GLN A 202 2.01 -8.06 -15.59
N ILE A 203 3.02 -7.19 -15.66
CA ILE A 203 3.23 -6.35 -16.82
C ILE A 203 3.49 -7.29 -18.00
N PRO A 204 2.76 -7.19 -19.13
CA PRO A 204 2.98 -8.07 -20.27
C PRO A 204 4.44 -8.02 -20.71
N LEU A 205 5.18 -9.12 -20.53
CA LEU A 205 6.52 -9.28 -21.05
C LEU A 205 6.43 -9.50 -22.58
N GLY A 206 6.36 -8.41 -23.35
CA GLY A 206 7.02 -8.32 -24.65
C GLY A 206 6.16 -8.01 -25.90
N ARG A 207 6.45 -6.85 -26.53
CA ARG A 207 6.87 -6.76 -27.94
C ARG A 207 7.58 -5.41 -28.19
N GLY A 208 8.87 -5.49 -28.49
CA GLY A 208 9.79 -4.49 -29.05
C GLY A 208 9.45 -2.98 -28.98
N GLY A 209 10.33 -2.23 -28.32
CA GLY A 209 10.70 -0.86 -28.70
C GLY A 209 9.66 0.23 -28.50
N GLY A 210 9.69 0.90 -27.35
CA GLY A 210 8.99 2.18 -27.18
C GLY A 210 8.76 2.50 -25.72
N ARG A 211 9.30 3.64 -25.29
CA ARG A 211 9.31 4.12 -23.90
C ARG A 211 7.88 4.23 -23.35
N VAL A 212 7.53 3.44 -22.35
CA VAL A 212 6.44 3.75 -21.43
C VAL A 212 7.08 4.21 -20.13
N SER A 213 7.22 5.53 -20.03
CA SER A 213 7.73 6.23 -18.86
C SER A 213 6.65 6.21 -17.78
N TRP A 214 6.71 5.26 -16.87
CA TRP A 214 6.19 5.52 -15.52
C TRP A 214 7.14 6.55 -14.92
N ILE A 215 6.66 7.78 -14.72
CA ILE A 215 7.41 8.79 -13.98
C ILE A 215 7.53 8.30 -12.54
N VAL A 216 8.59 7.52 -12.29
CA VAL A 216 9.20 7.41 -10.98
C VAL A 216 9.80 8.77 -10.68
N ASN A 217 9.30 9.40 -9.62
CA ASN A 217 9.85 10.62 -9.08
C ASN A 217 11.31 10.36 -8.64
N SER A 218 12.26 10.71 -9.51
CA SER A 218 13.69 10.57 -9.26
C SER A 218 14.15 11.68 -8.32
N GLY A 219 14.14 11.41 -7.02
CA GLY A 219 14.66 12.31 -5.99
C GLY A 219 15.82 11.73 -5.22
N ALA A 220 16.91 11.32 -5.89
CA ALA A 220 18.20 11.08 -5.24
C ALA A 220 19.33 11.05 -6.29
N ALA A 221 20.00 12.19 -6.49
CA ALA A 221 21.29 12.24 -7.19
C ALA A 221 22.41 11.94 -6.18
N PRO A 222 23.33 11.00 -6.45
CA PRO A 222 24.54 10.86 -5.64
C PRO A 222 25.54 11.96 -6.02
N HIS A 223 25.89 12.77 -5.02
CA HIS A 223 26.95 13.75 -5.06
C HIS A 223 28.29 13.04 -5.35
N ARG A 224 28.95 13.35 -6.47
CA ARG A 224 30.36 13.01 -6.68
C ARG A 224 31.21 14.23 -6.31
N SER A 225 32.09 14.05 -5.34
CA SER A 225 33.17 14.98 -5.03
C SER A 225 34.36 14.67 -5.93
N GLU A 226 34.78 15.67 -6.71
CA GLU A 226 36.19 15.88 -7.06
C GLU A 226 36.82 16.79 -5.99
#